data_AF-A0A0D0A3N8-F1
#
_entry.id   AF-A0A0D0A3N8-F1
#
_cell.length_a   1.000
_cell.length_b   1.000
_cell.length_c   1.000
_cell.angle_alpha   90.00
_cell.angle_beta   90.00
_cell.angle_gamma   90.00
#
_symmetry.space_group_name_H-M   'P 1'
#
loop_
_entity.id
_entity.type
_entity.pdbx_description
1 polymer ?
#
loop_
_entity_poly.entity_id
_entity_poly.type
_entity_poly.pdbx_seq_one_letter_code
_entity_poly.pdbx_strand_id
1 'polypeptide(L)'
;VKNVVLLRQLCFTSEREEPCSRTIPKTPAVQAFIEQFSIDPDNAVALLFSSLDHRDDPAALAQLLFRTPHIDRVQLGDFLSRRTSRVVLKHYLDAFGFIGLRVDKALRLFLQSIHIPERSNHGVTPLDVLLESFANRWYEANAVHISYDKDLAYRFTRAIVQLNDVLHGAISHEPGQMGHPKRNITARDFLEAFRRHDNRLSDELLGDVYDSIRRERLCQARNPTSGGPPEITVTFKRSLPPRLTYRVQSEPVVIRIPQPDPQFSIELFGHDLVFDPPVLSFAKSAEASFRVTGRSFGLKTMSMLRSSPNALLYTGLAQSYTIAVERAFMRNTFQVAFLDHNGAKRKYMFSVTDPV
;
A
#
# COMPACT_ATOMS: atom_id res chain seq x y z
N VAL A 1 40.50 -14.52 29.02
CA VAL A 1 39.30 -14.64 28.16
C VAL A 1 38.07 -14.43 29.03
N LYS A 2 37.22 -13.43 28.76
CA LYS A 2 36.12 -13.06 29.68
C LYS A 2 34.87 -13.95 29.55
N ASN A 3 34.72 -14.69 28.46
CA ASN A 3 33.65 -15.66 28.26
C ASN A 3 34.17 -16.82 27.39
N VAL A 4 33.98 -18.06 27.83
CA VAL A 4 34.29 -19.29 27.08
C VAL A 4 32.99 -20.06 26.93
N VAL A 5 32.65 -20.46 25.70
CA VAL A 5 31.42 -21.19 25.37
C VAL A 5 31.80 -22.43 24.57
N LEU A 6 31.20 -23.57 24.91
CA LEU A 6 31.42 -24.80 24.16
C LEU A 6 30.74 -24.70 22.79
N LEU A 7 31.42 -25.14 21.73
CA LEU A 7 30.89 -25.10 20.37
C LEU A 7 29.48 -25.73 20.26
N ARG A 8 29.25 -26.84 20.97
CA ARG A 8 27.96 -27.56 21.01
C ARG A 8 26.79 -26.76 21.63
N GLN A 9 27.08 -25.67 22.33
CA GLN A 9 26.09 -24.79 22.95
C GLN A 9 25.77 -23.55 22.09
N LEU A 10 26.44 -23.41 20.94
CA LEU A 10 26.18 -22.33 19.99
C LEU A 10 25.03 -22.74 19.07
N CYS A 11 24.02 -21.89 19.00
CA CYS A 11 23.00 -21.95 17.97
C CYS A 11 23.40 -21.02 16.83
N PHE A 12 23.65 -21.59 15.66
CA PHE A 12 23.91 -20.85 14.44
C PHE A 12 22.61 -20.60 13.68
N THR A 13 22.46 -19.40 13.14
CA THR A 13 21.35 -19.07 12.23
C THR A 13 21.89 -18.19 11.11
N SER A 14 21.95 -18.73 9.90
CA SER A 14 22.29 -17.97 8.69
C SER A 14 21.15 -17.02 8.29
N GLU A 15 19.90 -17.44 8.54
CA GLU A 15 18.72 -16.63 8.24
C GLU A 15 18.49 -15.56 9.32
N ARG A 16 18.53 -14.29 8.91
CA ARG A 16 18.05 -13.19 9.77
C ARG A 16 16.55 -13.04 9.59
N GLU A 17 15.82 -12.82 10.69
CA GLU A 17 14.40 -12.46 10.67
C GLU A 17 14.10 -11.40 9.58
N GLU A 18 13.25 -11.77 8.63
CA GLU A 18 12.91 -10.91 7.51
C GLU A 18 12.04 -9.74 8.02
N PRO A 19 12.32 -8.49 7.61
CA PRO A 19 11.36 -7.41 7.79
C PRO A 19 10.10 -7.77 7.00
N CYS A 20 9.10 -8.28 7.70
CA CYS A 20 8.04 -9.09 7.15
C CYS A 20 7.09 -8.27 6.24
N SER A 21 6.93 -8.70 4.98
CA SER A 21 5.74 -8.44 4.14
C SER A 21 5.06 -9.76 3.77
N ARG A 22 5.06 -10.75 4.67
CA ARG A 22 4.36 -12.01 4.40
C ARG A 22 2.87 -11.72 4.45
N THR A 23 2.18 -11.97 3.35
CA THR A 23 0.75 -12.30 3.37
C THR A 23 0.53 -13.26 4.53
N ILE A 24 -0.50 -13.00 5.34
CA ILE A 24 -0.78 -13.81 6.52
C ILE A 24 -0.89 -15.28 6.07
N PRO A 25 -0.25 -16.23 6.78
CA PRO A 25 -0.34 -17.63 6.40
C PRO A 25 -1.81 -18.01 6.23
N LYS A 26 -2.12 -18.81 5.20
CA LYS A 26 -3.47 -19.36 4.97
C LYS A 26 -3.79 -20.39 6.06
N THR A 27 -3.99 -19.92 7.29
CA THR A 27 -4.45 -20.76 8.38
C THR A 27 -5.96 -20.95 8.24
N PRO A 28 -6.51 -22.10 8.67
CA PRO A 28 -7.95 -22.32 8.69
C PRO A 28 -8.70 -21.20 9.43
N ALA A 29 -8.10 -20.63 10.48
CA ALA A 29 -8.68 -19.52 11.23
C ALA A 29 -8.82 -18.24 10.38
N VAL A 30 -7.81 -17.89 9.57
CA VAL A 30 -7.87 -16.72 8.68
C VAL A 30 -8.90 -16.92 7.58
N GLN A 31 -9.01 -18.14 7.06
CA GLN A 31 -10.04 -18.45 6.05
C GLN A 31 -11.45 -18.36 6.63
N ALA A 32 -11.68 -18.94 7.81
CA ALA A 32 -12.96 -18.81 8.51
C ALA A 32 -13.31 -17.34 8.83
N PHE A 33 -12.32 -16.53 9.20
CA PHE A 33 -12.49 -15.09 9.38
C PHE A 33 -12.92 -14.39 8.08
N ILE A 34 -12.27 -14.68 6.95
CA ILE A 34 -12.63 -14.08 5.65
C ILE A 34 -14.08 -14.43 5.27
N GLU A 35 -14.46 -15.70 5.40
CA GLU A 35 -15.80 -16.19 5.08
C GLU A 35 -16.85 -15.50 5.97
N GLN A 36 -16.62 -15.47 7.29
CA GLN A 36 -17.54 -14.82 8.23
C GLN A 36 -17.60 -13.30 8.03
N PHE A 37 -16.47 -12.65 7.73
CA PHE A 37 -16.40 -11.20 7.49
C PHE A 37 -17.20 -10.79 6.25
N SER A 38 -17.30 -11.67 5.24
CA SER A 38 -18.13 -11.39 4.05
C SER A 38 -19.63 -11.36 4.36
N ILE A 39 -20.06 -12.00 5.45
CA ILE A 39 -21.46 -12.10 5.89
C ILE A 39 -21.77 -11.04 6.95
N ASP A 40 -20.98 -11.02 8.02
CA ASP A 40 -21.13 -10.14 9.17
C ASP A 40 -19.75 -9.74 9.72
N PRO A 41 -19.24 -8.56 9.34
CA PRO A 41 -17.96 -8.04 9.83
C PRO A 41 -17.87 -7.95 11.36
N ASP A 42 -18.94 -7.56 12.04
CA ASP A 42 -18.92 -7.32 13.48
C ASP A 42 -18.82 -8.66 14.23
N ASN A 43 -19.60 -9.66 13.81
CA ASN A 43 -19.51 -11.01 14.36
C ASN A 43 -18.15 -11.67 14.04
N ALA A 44 -17.62 -11.48 12.84
CA ALA A 44 -16.29 -12.00 12.48
C ALA A 44 -15.19 -11.45 13.38
N VAL A 45 -15.22 -10.14 13.65
CA VAL A 45 -14.28 -9.47 14.55
C VAL A 45 -14.45 -9.95 16.00
N ALA A 46 -15.69 -10.11 16.47
CA ALA A 46 -15.98 -10.63 17.81
C ALA A 46 -15.44 -12.06 18.01
N LEU A 47 -15.65 -12.93 17.02
CA LEU A 47 -15.13 -14.32 17.05
C LEU A 47 -13.61 -14.38 16.98
N LEU A 48 -12.98 -13.49 16.21
CA LEU A 48 -11.53 -13.38 16.15
C LEU A 48 -10.96 -13.05 17.55
N PHE A 49 -11.52 -12.04 18.22
CA PHE A 49 -11.02 -11.60 19.52
C PHE A 49 -11.33 -12.59 20.66
N SER A 50 -12.44 -13.31 20.59
CA SER A 50 -12.73 -14.38 21.56
C SER A 50 -11.74 -15.54 21.44
N SER A 51 -11.25 -15.84 20.23
CA SER A 51 -10.24 -16.87 19.99
C SER A 51 -8.82 -16.47 20.40
N LEU A 52 -8.53 -15.17 20.52
CA LEU A 52 -7.18 -14.60 20.75
C LEU A 52 -6.92 -14.14 22.19
N ASP A 53 -7.65 -14.69 23.17
CA ASP A 53 -7.53 -14.33 24.59
C ASP A 53 -7.73 -12.82 24.86
N HIS A 54 -8.78 -12.25 24.25
CA HIS A 54 -9.34 -10.92 24.56
C HIS A 54 -8.48 -9.68 24.23
N ARG A 55 -7.55 -9.78 23.29
CA ARG A 55 -6.87 -8.57 22.79
C ARG A 55 -7.70 -7.86 21.72
N ASP A 56 -8.65 -7.02 22.13
CA ASP A 56 -9.26 -6.02 21.25
C ASP A 56 -8.19 -4.97 20.88
N ASP A 57 -7.41 -5.29 19.85
CA ASP A 57 -6.32 -4.46 19.33
C ASP A 57 -6.69 -3.96 17.93
N PRO A 58 -7.17 -2.70 17.81
CA PRO A 58 -7.50 -2.08 16.53
C PRO A 58 -6.35 -2.06 15.53
N ALA A 59 -5.09 -2.00 16.00
CA ALA A 59 -3.93 -2.02 15.14
C ALA A 59 -3.69 -3.42 14.56
N ALA A 60 -3.82 -4.47 15.38
CA ALA A 60 -3.74 -5.85 14.92
C ALA A 60 -4.86 -6.19 13.93
N LEU A 61 -6.10 -5.77 14.21
CA LEU A 61 -7.23 -5.94 13.29
C LEU A 61 -6.97 -5.21 11.97
N ALA A 62 -6.53 -3.95 12.00
CA ALA A 62 -6.21 -3.21 10.78
C ALA A 62 -5.12 -3.88 9.94
N GLN A 63 -4.06 -4.41 10.57
CA GLN A 63 -3.01 -5.16 9.89
C GLN A 63 -3.55 -6.47 9.29
N LEU A 64 -4.44 -7.18 9.98
CA LEU A 64 -5.12 -8.36 9.46
C LEU A 64 -5.94 -8.02 8.20
N LEU A 65 -6.81 -7.01 8.28
CA LEU A 65 -7.63 -6.56 7.16
C LEU A 65 -6.77 -6.11 5.97
N PHE A 66 -5.67 -5.40 6.23
CA PHE A 66 -4.77 -4.88 5.19
C PHE A 66 -4.02 -6.00 4.46
N ARG A 67 -3.50 -7.00 5.20
CA ARG A 67 -2.68 -8.10 4.66
C ARG A 67 -3.47 -9.27 4.10
N THR A 68 -4.80 -9.20 4.14
CA THR A 68 -5.69 -10.26 3.66
C THR A 68 -6.20 -9.90 2.25
N PRO A 69 -5.57 -10.42 1.17
CA PRO A 69 -5.87 -9.98 -0.19
C PRO A 69 -7.31 -10.32 -0.65
N HIS A 70 -7.85 -11.44 -0.14
CA HIS A 70 -9.15 -12.00 -0.52
C HIS A 70 -10.32 -11.53 0.36
N ILE A 71 -10.11 -10.51 1.18
CA ILE A 71 -11.20 -9.95 1.98
C ILE A 71 -12.22 -9.27 1.07
N ASP A 72 -13.51 -9.44 1.38
CA ASP A 72 -14.59 -8.76 0.67
C ASP A 72 -14.42 -7.24 0.77
N ARG A 73 -14.16 -6.59 -0.36
CA ARG A 73 -13.85 -5.16 -0.45
C ARG A 73 -15.07 -4.28 -0.22
N VAL A 74 -16.28 -4.79 -0.46
CA VAL A 74 -17.55 -4.11 -0.20
C VAL A 74 -17.78 -4.08 1.30
N GLN A 75 -17.71 -5.23 1.96
CA GLN A 75 -17.83 -5.31 3.42
C GLN A 75 -16.72 -4.53 4.13
N LEU A 76 -15.48 -4.57 3.60
CA LEU A 76 -14.38 -3.80 4.14
C LEU A 76 -14.63 -2.29 4.05
N GLY A 77 -15.13 -1.80 2.91
CA GLY A 77 -15.44 -0.39 2.72
C GLY A 77 -16.58 0.08 3.62
N ASP A 78 -17.64 -0.72 3.75
CA ASP A 78 -18.72 -0.47 4.69
C ASP A 78 -18.19 -0.41 6.12
N PHE A 79 -17.52 -1.47 6.59
CA PHE A 79 -16.94 -1.56 7.92
C PHE A 79 -16.04 -0.37 8.25
N LEU A 80 -15.10 0.00 7.37
CA LEU A 80 -14.15 1.08 7.63
C LEU A 80 -14.79 2.47 7.59
N SER A 81 -15.91 2.66 6.89
CA SER A 81 -16.62 3.93 6.82
C SER A 81 -17.50 4.23 8.05
N ARG A 82 -17.68 3.25 8.95
CA ARG A 82 -18.46 3.40 10.18
C ARG A 82 -17.74 4.26 11.21
N ARG A 83 -18.50 5.01 12.00
CA ARG A 83 -17.96 5.83 13.11
C ARG A 83 -17.20 5.00 14.15
N THR A 84 -17.66 3.78 14.42
CA THR A 84 -17.05 2.84 15.37
C THR A 84 -15.68 2.34 14.89
N SER A 85 -15.44 2.31 13.58
CA SER A 85 -14.21 1.77 12.97
C SER A 85 -13.12 2.82 12.74
N ARG A 86 -13.30 4.06 13.22
CA ARG A 86 -12.37 5.18 12.94
C ARG A 86 -10.92 4.87 13.36
N VAL A 87 -10.72 4.18 14.48
CA VAL A 87 -9.38 3.80 14.97
C VAL A 87 -8.77 2.72 14.09
N VAL A 88 -9.57 1.73 13.66
CA VAL A 88 -9.14 0.68 12.73
C VAL A 88 -8.79 1.28 11.37
N LEU A 89 -9.60 2.20 10.84
CA LEU A 89 -9.32 2.92 9.60
C LEU A 89 -8.01 3.70 9.67
N LYS A 90 -7.72 4.37 10.79
CA LYS A 90 -6.44 5.05 10.98
C LYS A 90 -5.28 4.06 10.82
N HIS A 91 -5.27 2.96 11.57
CA HIS A 91 -4.20 1.95 11.47
C HIS A 91 -4.14 1.26 10.10
N TYR A 92 -5.28 1.13 9.42
CA TYR A 92 -5.33 0.59 8.06
C TYR A 92 -4.64 1.52 7.07
N LEU A 93 -4.88 2.83 7.19
CA LEU A 93 -4.20 3.87 6.40
C LEU A 93 -2.70 3.96 6.72
N ASP A 94 -2.31 3.76 7.99
CA ASP A 94 -0.90 3.72 8.41
C ASP A 94 -0.11 2.65 7.64
N ALA A 95 -0.73 1.51 7.35
CA ALA A 95 -0.08 0.37 6.71
C ALA A 95 0.35 0.63 5.25
N PHE A 96 -0.20 1.65 4.59
CA PHE A 96 0.21 2.04 3.23
C PHE A 96 1.59 2.70 3.18
N GLY A 97 1.99 3.42 4.25
CA GLY A 97 3.23 4.20 4.27
C GLY A 97 3.26 5.35 3.25
N PHE A 98 2.35 6.32 3.37
CA PHE A 98 2.19 7.43 2.42
C PHE A 98 3.32 8.46 2.34
N ILE A 99 4.42 8.28 3.07
CA ILE A 99 5.53 9.22 3.06
C ILE A 99 6.12 9.38 1.65
N GLY A 100 6.31 10.62 1.22
CA GLY A 100 6.87 10.95 -0.09
C GLY A 100 5.95 10.67 -1.28
N LEU A 101 4.74 10.15 -1.06
CA LEU A 101 3.74 9.96 -2.12
C LEU A 101 2.94 11.25 -2.33
N ARG A 102 2.79 11.68 -3.57
CA ARG A 102 1.87 12.77 -3.93
C ARG A 102 0.43 12.34 -3.61
N VAL A 103 -0.39 13.28 -3.14
CA VAL A 103 -1.73 13.01 -2.59
C VAL A 103 -2.65 12.26 -3.57
N ASP A 104 -2.59 12.55 -4.87
CA ASP A 104 -3.38 11.86 -5.90
C ASP A 104 -2.98 10.39 -6.04
N LYS A 105 -1.68 10.08 -5.97
CA LYS A 105 -1.16 8.71 -6.06
C LYS A 105 -1.48 7.91 -4.80
N ALA A 106 -1.32 8.52 -3.62
CA ALA A 106 -1.74 7.91 -2.36
C ALA A 106 -3.25 7.64 -2.33
N LEU A 107 -4.07 8.58 -2.83
CA LEU A 107 -5.52 8.42 -2.89
C LEU A 107 -5.91 7.26 -3.80
N ARG A 108 -5.27 7.11 -4.97
CA ARG A 108 -5.50 5.96 -5.86
C ARG A 108 -5.17 4.62 -5.19
N LEU A 109 -4.05 4.53 -4.47
CA LEU A 109 -3.69 3.32 -3.73
C LEU A 109 -4.76 2.94 -2.70
N PHE A 110 -5.26 3.93 -1.95
CA PHE A 110 -6.30 3.74 -0.96
C PHE A 110 -7.64 3.34 -1.60
N LEU A 111 -8.12 4.09 -2.60
CA LEU A 111 -9.39 3.78 -3.26
C LEU A 111 -9.37 2.40 -3.90
N GLN A 112 -8.26 1.98 -4.50
CA GLN A 112 -8.12 0.65 -5.08
C GLN A 112 -8.11 -0.51 -4.05
N SER A 113 -8.06 -0.21 -2.74
CA SER A 113 -8.04 -1.22 -1.67
C SER A 113 -9.40 -1.44 -1.01
N ILE A 114 -10.41 -0.63 -1.32
CA ILE A 114 -11.75 -0.68 -0.72
C ILE A 114 -12.82 -0.43 -1.79
N HIS A 115 -14.06 -0.83 -1.53
CA HIS A 115 -15.21 -0.43 -2.34
C HIS A 115 -16.10 0.48 -1.50
N ILE A 116 -16.27 1.72 -1.93
CA ILE A 116 -17.02 2.75 -1.20
C ILE A 116 -18.52 2.39 -1.23
N PRO A 117 -19.20 2.35 -0.08
CA PRO A 117 -20.64 2.11 -0.04
C PRO A 117 -21.44 3.23 -0.73
N GLU A 118 -22.46 2.86 -1.49
CA GLU A 118 -23.32 3.82 -2.22
C GLU A 118 -24.34 4.54 -1.31
N ARG A 119 -24.67 3.96 -0.15
CA ARG A 119 -25.72 4.47 0.74
C ARG A 119 -25.18 5.51 1.71
N SER A 120 -25.78 6.69 1.74
CA SER A 120 -25.51 7.71 2.74
C SER A 120 -26.25 7.41 4.05
N ASN A 121 -25.56 7.50 5.18
CA ASN A 121 -26.17 7.39 6.50
C ASN A 121 -26.27 8.78 7.13
N HIS A 122 -27.49 9.23 7.46
CA HIS A 122 -27.72 10.47 8.21
C HIS A 122 -27.04 11.72 7.60
N GLY A 123 -27.07 11.86 6.27
CA GLY A 123 -26.53 13.04 5.57
C GLY A 123 -25.00 13.10 5.44
N VAL A 124 -24.27 12.15 6.03
CA VAL A 124 -22.82 12.00 5.84
C VAL A 124 -22.58 10.88 4.84
N THR A 125 -21.80 11.17 3.79
CA THR A 125 -21.45 10.13 2.82
C THR A 125 -20.30 9.28 3.37
N PRO A 126 -20.33 7.94 3.19
CA PRO A 126 -19.19 7.08 3.50
C PRO A 126 -17.87 7.59 2.90
N LEU A 127 -17.94 8.13 1.68
CA LEU A 127 -16.81 8.75 1.00
C LEU A 127 -16.20 9.90 1.83
N ASP A 128 -17.00 10.83 2.35
CA ASP A 128 -16.48 11.95 3.14
C ASP A 128 -15.71 11.46 4.38
N VAL A 129 -16.21 10.45 5.08
CA VAL A 129 -15.54 9.85 6.27
C VAL A 129 -14.19 9.25 5.90
N LEU A 130 -14.15 8.52 4.77
CA LEU A 130 -12.94 7.88 4.25
C LEU A 130 -11.92 8.94 3.79
N LEU A 131 -12.37 9.98 3.08
CA LEU A 131 -11.51 11.06 2.60
C LEU A 131 -10.93 11.91 3.74
N GLU A 132 -11.73 12.21 4.78
CA GLU A 132 -11.25 12.94 5.95
C GLU A 132 -10.14 12.15 6.65
N SER A 133 -10.37 10.86 6.92
CA SER A 133 -9.38 10.00 7.57
C SER A 133 -8.13 9.82 6.71
N PHE A 134 -8.30 9.62 5.40
CA PHE A 134 -7.20 9.53 4.44
C PHE A 134 -6.36 10.82 4.43
N ALA A 135 -6.98 11.98 4.25
CA ALA A 135 -6.25 13.24 4.14
C ALA A 135 -5.48 13.56 5.43
N ASN A 136 -6.11 13.29 6.59
CA ASN A 136 -5.48 13.42 7.89
C ASN A 136 -4.22 12.56 7.98
N ARG A 137 -4.31 11.29 7.56
CA ARG A 137 -3.17 10.39 7.65
C ARG A 137 -2.08 10.69 6.61
N TRP A 138 -2.47 11.05 5.40
CA TRP A 138 -1.53 11.50 4.37
C TRP A 138 -0.76 12.74 4.82
N TYR A 139 -1.45 13.71 5.45
CA TYR A 139 -0.81 14.89 6.04
C TYR A 139 0.17 14.50 7.14
N GLU A 140 -0.23 13.70 8.12
CA GLU A 140 0.65 13.25 9.21
C GLU A 140 1.94 12.58 8.67
N ALA A 141 1.84 11.78 7.60
CA ALA A 141 2.98 11.12 6.97
C ALA A 141 3.91 12.08 6.20
N ASN A 142 3.43 13.26 5.81
CA ASN A 142 4.14 14.18 4.91
C ASN A 142 4.35 15.58 5.49
N ALA A 143 3.91 15.87 6.72
CA ALA A 143 3.93 17.20 7.33
C ALA A 143 5.32 17.86 7.37
N VAL A 144 6.39 17.05 7.43
CA VAL A 144 7.78 17.54 7.39
C VAL A 144 8.21 18.00 5.99
N HIS A 145 7.52 17.56 4.94
CA HIS A 145 7.86 17.79 3.54
C HIS A 145 6.95 18.79 2.83
N ILE A 146 5.87 19.23 3.46
CA ILE A 146 4.87 20.13 2.88
C ILE A 146 4.70 21.39 3.73
N SER A 147 4.31 22.50 3.10
CA SER A 147 4.20 23.82 3.72
C SER A 147 2.79 24.20 4.17
N TYR A 148 1.79 23.38 3.84
CA TYR A 148 0.38 23.64 4.14
C TYR A 148 -0.15 22.75 5.26
N ASP A 149 -1.24 23.16 5.89
CA ASP A 149 -1.82 22.47 7.05
C ASP A 149 -2.72 21.29 6.69
N LYS A 150 -3.14 20.57 7.73
CA LYS A 150 -4.04 19.42 7.66
C LYS A 150 -5.38 19.77 7.00
N ASP A 151 -5.92 20.95 7.27
CA ASP A 151 -7.19 21.40 6.70
C ASP A 151 -7.08 21.61 5.18
N LEU A 152 -5.99 22.22 4.72
CA LEU A 152 -5.74 22.35 3.28
C LEU A 152 -5.52 21.00 2.61
N ALA A 153 -4.85 20.05 3.26
CA ALA A 153 -4.67 18.69 2.73
C ALA A 153 -6.03 17.99 2.50
N TYR A 154 -6.98 18.17 3.43
CA TYR A 154 -8.34 17.66 3.28
C TYR A 154 -9.11 18.37 2.17
N ARG A 155 -9.11 19.71 2.13
CA ARG A 155 -9.73 20.48 1.05
C ARG A 155 -9.16 20.10 -0.32
N PHE A 156 -7.85 19.90 -0.42
CA PHE A 156 -7.20 19.50 -1.66
C PHE A 156 -7.59 18.09 -2.09
N THR A 157 -7.65 17.14 -1.16
CA THR A 157 -8.15 15.78 -1.42
C THR A 157 -9.58 15.81 -1.97
N ARG A 158 -10.48 16.63 -1.40
CA ARG A 158 -11.84 16.79 -1.92
C ARG A 158 -11.87 17.43 -3.30
N ALA A 159 -11.02 18.44 -3.55
CA ALA A 159 -10.92 19.07 -4.87
C ALA A 159 -10.47 18.07 -5.95
N ILE A 160 -9.61 17.10 -5.61
CA ILE A 160 -9.19 16.03 -6.52
C ILE A 160 -10.38 15.12 -6.91
N VAL A 161 -11.19 14.73 -5.93
CA VAL A 161 -12.39 13.92 -6.18
C VAL A 161 -13.43 14.71 -6.99
N GLN A 162 -13.66 15.98 -6.66
CA GLN A 162 -14.54 16.85 -7.43
C GLN A 162 -14.06 17.04 -8.87
N LEU A 163 -12.75 17.22 -9.09
CA LEU A 163 -12.18 17.27 -10.43
C LEU A 163 -12.43 15.97 -11.19
N ASN A 164 -12.26 14.82 -10.53
CA ASN A 164 -12.58 13.52 -11.11
C ASN A 164 -14.06 13.44 -11.51
N ASP A 165 -14.99 13.89 -10.66
CA ASP A 165 -16.42 13.84 -10.96
C ASP A 165 -16.78 14.75 -12.13
N VAL A 166 -16.14 15.91 -12.25
CA VAL A 166 -16.39 16.79 -13.39
C VAL A 166 -15.82 16.22 -14.70
N LEU A 167 -14.62 15.64 -14.66
CA LEU A 167 -13.98 15.08 -15.85
C LEU A 167 -14.58 13.73 -16.24
N HIS A 168 -14.88 12.85 -15.28
CA HIS A 168 -15.20 11.44 -15.53
C HIS A 168 -16.58 11.02 -15.04
N GLY A 169 -17.24 11.86 -14.23
CA GLY A 169 -18.60 11.66 -13.72
C GLY A 169 -18.68 11.06 -12.33
N ALA A 170 -17.80 10.10 -12.01
CA ALA A 170 -17.76 9.43 -10.71
C ALA A 170 -16.43 8.67 -10.52
N ILE A 171 -16.15 8.23 -9.29
CA ILE A 171 -15.15 7.20 -9.00
C ILE A 171 -15.69 5.87 -9.55
N SER A 172 -14.93 5.21 -10.43
CA SER A 172 -15.42 3.99 -11.08
C SER A 172 -15.00 2.72 -10.37
N HIS A 173 -15.81 1.68 -10.47
CA HIS A 173 -15.50 0.32 -10.02
C HIS A 173 -15.42 -0.69 -11.19
N GLU A 174 -15.55 -0.22 -12.44
CA GLU A 174 -15.56 -1.08 -13.62
C GLU A 174 -14.26 -0.94 -14.43
N PRO A 175 -13.65 -2.07 -14.87
CA PRO A 175 -12.51 -2.04 -15.78
C PRO A 175 -12.93 -1.59 -17.19
N GLY A 176 -11.95 -1.19 -18.00
CA GLY A 176 -12.15 -0.93 -19.42
C GLY A 176 -12.31 0.56 -19.78
N GLN A 177 -12.93 0.81 -20.93
CA GLN A 177 -12.78 2.05 -21.70
C GLN A 177 -13.00 3.31 -20.85
N MET A 178 -11.94 4.11 -20.72
CA MET A 178 -12.03 5.44 -20.13
C MET A 178 -12.82 6.32 -21.11
N GLY A 179 -14.02 6.73 -20.72
CA GLY A 179 -14.78 7.70 -21.50
C GLY A 179 -13.97 8.99 -21.70
N HIS A 180 -14.25 9.73 -22.77
CA HIS A 180 -13.68 11.06 -22.93
C HIS A 180 -14.09 11.97 -21.75
N PRO A 181 -13.24 12.92 -21.34
CA PRO A 181 -13.62 13.88 -20.32
C PRO A 181 -14.95 14.53 -20.66
N LYS A 182 -15.93 14.40 -19.76
CA LYS A 182 -17.33 14.82 -19.97
C LYS A 182 -17.47 16.33 -20.10
N ARG A 183 -16.49 17.10 -19.59
CA ARG A 183 -16.44 18.56 -19.67
C ARG A 183 -15.04 19.04 -20.04
N ASN A 184 -14.99 20.13 -20.80
CA ASN A 184 -13.76 20.82 -21.18
C ASN A 184 -13.28 21.76 -20.06
N ILE A 185 -13.04 21.22 -18.85
CA ILE A 185 -12.32 21.98 -17.82
C ILE A 185 -10.84 21.97 -18.17
N THR A 186 -10.22 23.14 -18.28
CA THR A 186 -8.78 23.28 -18.52
C THR A 186 -7.98 23.24 -17.21
N ALA A 187 -6.66 23.02 -17.30
CA ALA A 187 -5.78 23.10 -16.13
C ALA A 187 -5.91 24.47 -15.46
N ARG A 188 -5.93 25.54 -16.26
CA ARG A 188 -6.07 26.93 -15.80
C ARG A 188 -7.35 27.12 -14.98
N ASP A 189 -8.48 26.59 -15.44
CA ASP A 189 -9.76 26.71 -14.71
C ASP A 189 -9.68 26.05 -13.33
N PHE A 190 -9.05 24.87 -13.25
CA PHE A 190 -8.85 24.17 -11.98
C PHE A 190 -7.93 24.96 -11.03
N LEU A 191 -6.81 25.47 -11.54
CA LEU A 191 -5.88 26.30 -10.77
C LEU A 191 -6.58 27.56 -10.25
N GLU A 192 -7.27 28.32 -11.10
CA GLU A 192 -7.98 29.55 -10.72
C GLU A 192 -9.08 29.25 -9.69
N ALA A 193 -9.85 28.18 -9.85
CA ALA A 193 -10.90 27.80 -8.91
C ALA A 193 -10.34 27.49 -7.51
N PHE A 194 -9.21 26.78 -7.43
CA PHE A 194 -8.54 26.49 -6.16
C PHE A 194 -7.97 27.77 -5.53
N ARG A 195 -7.29 28.60 -6.34
CA ARG A 195 -6.65 29.86 -5.92
C ARG A 195 -7.62 30.89 -5.34
N ARG A 196 -8.89 30.89 -5.76
CA ARG A 196 -9.95 31.72 -5.16
C ARG A 196 -10.16 31.46 -3.67
N HIS A 197 -9.81 30.27 -3.20
CA HIS A 197 -10.01 29.83 -1.82
C HIS A 197 -8.69 29.70 -1.04
N ASP A 198 -7.60 29.28 -1.70
CA ASP A 198 -6.30 29.09 -1.05
C ASP A 198 -5.14 29.22 -2.03
N ASN A 199 -4.06 29.91 -1.62
CA ASN A 199 -2.89 30.20 -2.46
C ASN A 199 -1.60 29.51 -1.99
N ARG A 200 -1.68 28.59 -1.02
CA ARG A 200 -0.49 27.94 -0.44
C ARG A 200 0.06 26.78 -1.26
N LEU A 201 -0.74 26.19 -2.16
CA LEU A 201 -0.28 25.14 -3.07
C LEU A 201 0.46 25.74 -4.28
N SER A 202 1.51 25.05 -4.75
CA SER A 202 2.25 25.46 -5.95
C SER A 202 1.49 25.13 -7.23
N ASP A 203 1.72 25.92 -8.30
CA ASP A 203 1.09 25.68 -9.60
C ASP A 203 1.56 24.38 -10.24
N GLU A 204 2.81 23.98 -9.98
CA GLU A 204 3.37 22.69 -10.40
C GLU A 204 2.58 21.53 -9.77
N LEU A 205 2.32 21.56 -8.46
CA LEU A 205 1.54 20.52 -7.78
C LEU A 205 0.10 20.45 -8.30
N LEU A 206 -0.55 21.61 -8.47
CA LEU A 206 -1.91 21.67 -9.00
C LEU A 206 -1.99 21.16 -10.45
N GLY A 207 -1.03 21.54 -11.29
CA GLY A 207 -0.93 21.10 -12.68
C GLY A 207 -0.67 19.60 -12.79
N ASP A 208 0.28 19.08 -12.03
CA ASP A 208 0.60 17.66 -11.95
C ASP A 208 -0.59 16.78 -11.57
N VAL A 209 -1.35 17.23 -10.56
CA VAL A 209 -2.56 16.55 -10.10
C VAL A 209 -3.66 16.63 -11.14
N TYR A 210 -3.86 17.81 -11.75
CA TYR A 210 -4.83 17.97 -12.83
C TYR A 210 -4.53 17.00 -13.99
N ASP A 211 -3.28 16.95 -14.45
CA ASP A 211 -2.86 16.08 -15.53
C ASP A 211 -2.99 14.60 -15.16
N SER A 212 -2.68 14.24 -13.91
CA SER A 212 -2.88 12.89 -13.37
C SER A 212 -4.35 12.46 -13.44
N ILE A 213 -5.28 13.28 -12.94
CA ILE A 213 -6.71 12.98 -12.95
C ILE A 213 -7.29 13.03 -14.37
N ARG A 214 -6.85 13.98 -15.20
CA ARG A 214 -7.29 14.07 -16.60
C ARG A 214 -6.90 12.84 -17.42
N ARG A 215 -5.67 12.35 -17.25
CA ARG A 215 -5.17 11.16 -17.96
C ARG A 215 -5.87 9.88 -17.50
N GLU A 216 -6.13 9.76 -16.21
CA GLU A 216 -6.68 8.55 -15.63
C GLU A 216 -7.68 8.88 -14.53
N ARG A 217 -8.93 8.41 -14.66
CA ARG A 217 -9.94 8.60 -13.62
C ARG A 217 -9.58 7.91 -12.30
N LEU A 218 -10.18 8.34 -11.20
CA LEU A 218 -10.12 7.60 -9.94
C LEU A 218 -10.96 6.32 -10.05
N CYS A 219 -10.40 5.25 -9.51
CA CYS A 219 -11.03 3.94 -9.47
C CYS A 219 -10.98 3.37 -8.06
N GLN A 220 -12.03 2.65 -7.68
CA GLN A 220 -12.12 1.90 -6.43
C GLN A 220 -12.04 0.40 -6.68
N ALA A 221 -11.92 -0.41 -5.62
CA ALA A 221 -11.95 -1.86 -5.76
C ALA A 221 -13.26 -2.34 -6.39
N ARG A 222 -13.19 -3.43 -7.16
CA ARG A 222 -14.34 -4.04 -7.82
C ARG A 222 -15.28 -4.65 -6.79
N ASN A 223 -16.58 -4.62 -7.07
CA ASN A 223 -17.55 -5.41 -6.33
C ASN A 223 -17.61 -6.82 -6.97
N PRO A 224 -17.27 -7.89 -6.24
CA PRO A 224 -17.27 -9.25 -6.78
C PRO A 224 -18.67 -9.73 -7.20
N THR A 225 -19.74 -9.16 -6.63
CA THR A 225 -21.12 -9.52 -6.96
C THR A 225 -21.62 -8.89 -8.26
N SER A 226 -20.90 -7.92 -8.85
CA SER A 226 -21.35 -7.17 -10.03
C SER A 226 -21.23 -7.93 -11.37
N GLY A 227 -20.93 -9.23 -11.39
CA GLY A 227 -20.96 -10.05 -12.61
C GLY A 227 -19.96 -9.64 -13.70
N GLY A 228 -18.83 -9.03 -13.31
CA GLY A 228 -17.82 -8.54 -14.23
C GLY A 228 -16.80 -9.60 -14.70
N PRO A 229 -15.84 -9.22 -15.57
CA PRO A 229 -14.80 -10.13 -16.06
C PRO A 229 -13.98 -10.76 -14.93
N PRO A 230 -13.43 -11.97 -15.12
CA PRO A 230 -12.64 -12.65 -14.09
C PRO A 230 -11.43 -11.82 -13.67
N GLU A 231 -11.06 -11.91 -12.39
CA GLU A 231 -9.83 -11.30 -11.88
C GLU A 231 -8.60 -12.00 -12.44
N ILE A 232 -7.58 -11.20 -12.79
CA ILE A 232 -6.32 -11.66 -13.37
C ILE A 232 -5.21 -11.50 -12.32
N THR A 233 -4.67 -12.60 -11.83
CA THR A 233 -3.62 -12.55 -10.82
C THR A 233 -2.26 -12.18 -11.43
N VAL A 234 -1.66 -11.12 -10.90
CA VAL A 234 -0.26 -10.75 -11.13
C VAL A 234 0.63 -11.62 -10.23
N THR A 235 1.72 -12.14 -10.79
CA THR A 235 2.64 -13.04 -10.08
C THR A 235 4.08 -12.53 -10.11
N PHE A 236 4.87 -12.89 -9.10
CA PHE A 236 6.32 -12.62 -9.08
C PHE A 236 7.06 -13.86 -9.58
N LYS A 237 7.74 -13.74 -10.73
CA LYS A 237 8.71 -14.74 -11.20
C LYS A 237 10.03 -14.63 -10.43
N ARG A 238 10.38 -13.41 -10.03
CA ARG A 238 11.49 -13.12 -9.11
C ARG A 238 11.03 -12.04 -8.14
N SER A 239 10.96 -12.41 -6.86
CA SER A 239 10.40 -11.57 -5.79
C SER A 239 11.29 -10.39 -5.44
N LEU A 240 10.68 -9.37 -4.85
CA LEU A 240 11.38 -8.24 -4.25
C LEU A 240 12.32 -8.73 -3.13
N PRO A 241 13.59 -8.32 -3.12
CA PRO A 241 14.47 -8.66 -2.01
C PRO A 241 13.99 -7.97 -0.73
N PRO A 242 13.95 -8.67 0.43
CA PRO A 242 13.53 -8.08 1.70
C PRO A 242 14.51 -7.01 2.21
N ARG A 243 15.73 -6.98 1.64
CA ARG A 243 16.81 -6.08 2.03
C ARG A 243 17.56 -5.58 0.82
N LEU A 244 18.00 -4.33 0.91
CA LEU A 244 18.85 -3.68 -0.07
C LEU A 244 20.13 -3.20 0.59
N THR A 245 21.22 -3.24 -0.15
CA THR A 245 22.44 -2.54 0.23
C THR A 245 22.33 -1.08 -0.22
N TYR A 246 22.66 -0.15 0.66
CA TYR A 246 22.64 1.29 0.39
C TYR A 246 23.39 1.65 -0.89
N ARG A 247 22.72 2.40 -1.79
CA ARG A 247 23.24 2.83 -3.10
C ARG A 247 23.69 1.70 -4.03
N VAL A 248 23.27 0.46 -3.77
CA VAL A 248 23.51 -0.68 -4.65
C VAL A 248 22.19 -1.08 -5.29
N GLN A 249 22.24 -1.25 -6.61
CA GLN A 249 21.10 -1.69 -7.39
C GLN A 249 20.80 -3.17 -7.10
N SER A 250 19.53 -3.50 -6.89
CA SER A 250 19.11 -4.88 -6.66
C SER A 250 19.28 -5.77 -7.89
N GLU A 251 19.22 -7.09 -7.65
CA GLU A 251 18.82 -8.04 -8.69
C GLU A 251 17.46 -7.66 -9.29
N PRO A 252 17.19 -7.99 -10.57
CA PRO A 252 15.96 -7.58 -11.23
C PRO A 252 14.77 -8.28 -10.58
N VAL A 253 13.76 -7.53 -10.16
CA VAL A 253 12.46 -8.07 -9.74
C VAL A 253 11.65 -8.30 -11.00
N VAL A 254 11.04 -9.47 -11.16
CA VAL A 254 10.32 -9.84 -12.39
C VAL A 254 8.87 -10.14 -12.06
N ILE A 255 7.98 -9.33 -12.64
CA ILE A 255 6.53 -9.46 -12.54
C ILE A 255 6.00 -10.10 -13.83
N ARG A 256 5.05 -11.01 -13.68
CA ARG A 256 4.42 -11.74 -14.78
C ARG A 256 2.90 -11.67 -14.69
N ILE A 257 2.29 -11.42 -15.84
CA ILE A 257 0.85 -11.59 -16.09
C ILE A 257 0.61 -12.75 -17.08
N PRO A 258 -0.62 -13.27 -17.21
CA PRO A 258 -0.88 -14.41 -18.10
C PRO A 258 -0.64 -14.13 -19.59
N GLN A 259 -0.99 -12.94 -20.06
CA GLN A 259 -0.86 -12.50 -21.46
C GLN A 259 -0.49 -11.01 -21.51
N PRO A 260 0.24 -10.53 -22.54
CA PRO A 260 0.54 -9.10 -22.69
C PRO A 260 -0.73 -8.26 -22.73
N ASP A 261 -0.73 -7.11 -22.05
CA ASP A 261 -1.85 -6.16 -22.03
C ASP A 261 -1.33 -4.72 -22.17
N PRO A 262 -1.62 -4.03 -23.30
CA PRO A 262 -1.23 -2.64 -23.52
C PRO A 262 -2.00 -1.62 -22.68
N GLN A 263 -3.11 -2.02 -22.06
CA GLN A 263 -3.94 -1.18 -21.21
C GLN A 263 -3.71 -1.47 -19.72
N PHE A 264 -2.60 -2.14 -19.38
CA PHE A 264 -2.18 -2.38 -18.01
C PHE A 264 -0.72 -1.96 -17.79
N SER A 265 -0.52 -1.22 -16.71
CA SER A 265 0.80 -0.78 -16.25
C SER A 265 0.87 -0.77 -14.73
N ILE A 266 2.07 -0.89 -14.19
CA ILE A 266 2.32 -0.76 -12.75
C ILE A 266 3.29 0.39 -12.53
N GLU A 267 2.88 1.41 -11.77
CA GLU A 267 3.74 2.49 -11.33
C GLU A 267 4.35 2.16 -9.96
N LEU A 268 5.65 2.37 -9.82
CA LEU A 268 6.42 2.04 -8.63
C LEU A 268 6.74 3.30 -7.83
N PHE A 269 6.47 3.25 -6.53
CA PHE A 269 6.71 4.37 -5.63
C PHE A 269 7.39 3.93 -4.33
N GLY A 270 8.13 4.85 -3.72
CA GLY A 270 8.69 4.68 -2.38
C GLY A 270 9.63 5.83 -2.02
N HIS A 271 9.49 6.37 -0.81
CA HIS A 271 10.37 7.43 -0.33
C HIS A 271 11.81 6.92 -0.20
N ASP A 272 12.78 7.66 -0.76
CA ASP A 272 14.18 7.26 -0.86
C ASP A 272 14.44 5.92 -1.56
N LEU A 273 13.52 5.46 -2.40
CA LEU A 273 13.71 4.33 -3.29
C LEU A 273 13.71 4.83 -4.73
N VAL A 274 14.63 4.30 -5.53
CA VAL A 274 14.69 4.56 -6.97
C VAL A 274 14.48 3.28 -7.73
N PHE A 275 13.60 3.34 -8.72
CA PHE A 275 13.19 2.23 -9.56
C PHE A 275 13.63 2.46 -10.99
N ASP A 276 14.16 1.42 -11.61
CA ASP A 276 14.60 1.43 -13.00
C ASP A 276 14.04 0.20 -13.74
N PRO A 277 13.03 0.37 -14.62
CA PRO A 277 12.25 1.59 -14.84
C PRO A 277 11.25 1.85 -13.68
N PRO A 278 10.74 3.08 -13.52
CA PRO A 278 9.73 3.42 -12.51
C PRO A 278 8.29 3.02 -12.89
N VAL A 279 8.06 2.71 -14.17
CA VAL A 279 6.76 2.26 -14.69
C VAL A 279 6.98 0.99 -15.49
N LEU A 280 6.25 -0.07 -15.12
CA LEU A 280 6.22 -1.34 -15.82
C LEU A 280 5.09 -1.34 -16.83
N SER A 281 5.41 -1.50 -18.11
CA SER A 281 4.43 -1.67 -19.19
C SER A 281 4.38 -3.13 -19.64
N PHE A 282 3.17 -3.65 -19.82
CA PHE A 282 2.93 -5.00 -20.33
C PHE A 282 2.45 -5.02 -21.79
N ALA A 283 2.62 -3.90 -22.51
CA ALA A 283 2.11 -3.74 -23.87
C ALA A 283 2.70 -4.70 -24.90
N LYS A 284 3.98 -5.06 -24.73
CA LYS A 284 4.72 -5.90 -25.68
C LYS A 284 5.05 -7.29 -25.12
N SER A 285 4.95 -7.47 -23.80
CA SER A 285 5.41 -8.66 -23.09
C SER A 285 4.54 -8.89 -21.85
N ALA A 286 4.29 -10.16 -21.54
CA ALA A 286 3.61 -10.58 -20.32
C ALA A 286 4.53 -10.54 -19.08
N GLU A 287 5.83 -10.33 -19.29
CA GLU A 287 6.82 -10.16 -18.24
C GLU A 287 7.43 -8.75 -18.32
N ALA A 288 7.52 -8.09 -17.17
CA ALA A 288 8.22 -6.82 -17.00
C ALA A 288 9.12 -6.91 -15.77
N SER A 289 10.27 -6.23 -15.82
CA SER A 289 11.22 -6.24 -14.72
C SER A 289 11.67 -4.84 -14.35
N PHE A 290 12.04 -4.68 -13.08
CA PHE A 290 12.66 -3.46 -12.58
C PHE A 290 13.75 -3.80 -11.58
N ARG A 291 14.63 -2.84 -11.33
CA ARG A 291 15.59 -2.88 -10.24
C ARG A 291 15.28 -1.76 -9.26
N VAL A 292 15.57 -1.99 -7.98
CA VAL A 292 15.37 -1.00 -6.91
C VAL A 292 16.70 -0.65 -6.25
N THR A 293 16.89 0.63 -5.93
CA THR A 293 18.06 1.16 -5.23
C THR A 293 17.62 1.98 -4.03
N GLY A 294 18.11 1.65 -2.83
CA GLY A 294 17.85 2.41 -1.61
C GLY A 294 18.79 3.61 -1.44
N ARG A 295 18.22 4.80 -1.19
CA ARG A 295 18.95 6.08 -1.05
C ARG A 295 19.12 6.58 0.38
N SER A 296 18.48 5.93 1.35
CA SER A 296 18.68 6.18 2.79
C SER A 296 18.45 4.91 3.59
N PHE A 297 19.07 4.82 4.76
CA PHE A 297 19.02 3.63 5.62
C PHE A 297 17.67 3.44 6.30
N GLY A 298 17.43 2.21 6.79
CA GLY A 298 16.26 1.87 7.60
C GLY A 298 15.17 1.18 6.80
N LEU A 299 14.00 1.01 7.42
CA LEU A 299 12.83 0.43 6.76
C LEU A 299 12.24 1.44 5.77
N LYS A 300 11.96 0.96 4.57
CA LYS A 300 11.36 1.71 3.47
C LYS A 300 10.11 1.02 3.01
N THR A 301 9.09 1.82 2.70
CA THR A 301 7.84 1.33 2.12
C THR A 301 7.86 1.55 0.62
N MET A 302 7.59 0.49 -0.12
CA MET A 302 7.37 0.51 -1.56
C MET A 302 5.89 0.21 -1.83
N SER A 303 5.30 0.95 -2.75
CA SER A 303 3.92 0.75 -3.21
C SER A 303 3.91 0.51 -4.72
N MET A 304 3.08 -0.44 -5.15
CA MET A 304 2.83 -0.71 -6.57
C MET A 304 1.41 -0.27 -6.91
N LEU A 305 1.28 0.81 -7.68
CA LEU A 305 -0.02 1.28 -8.13
C LEU A 305 -0.33 0.65 -9.49
N ARG A 306 -1.46 -0.05 -9.58
CA ARG A 306 -2.01 -0.50 -10.86
C ARG A 306 -2.60 0.71 -11.57
N SER A 307 -2.19 0.95 -12.80
CA SER A 307 -2.65 2.08 -13.62
C SER A 307 -3.06 1.59 -15.01
N SER A 308 -3.77 2.43 -15.74
CA SER A 308 -4.36 2.22 -17.08
C SER A 308 -5.77 1.58 -17.05
N PRO A 309 -6.54 1.61 -18.16
CA PRO A 309 -7.97 1.22 -18.19
C PRO A 309 -8.28 -0.17 -17.61
N ASN A 310 -7.35 -1.12 -17.75
CA ASN A 310 -7.52 -2.48 -17.28
C ASN A 310 -6.98 -2.70 -15.85
N ALA A 311 -6.53 -1.66 -15.14
CA ALA A 311 -5.95 -1.77 -13.79
C ALA A 311 -6.81 -2.57 -12.82
N LEU A 312 -8.14 -2.41 -12.89
CA LEU A 312 -9.07 -3.12 -12.01
C LEU A 312 -9.24 -4.61 -12.33
N LEU A 313 -8.84 -5.08 -13.53
CA LEU A 313 -8.83 -6.51 -13.83
C LEU A 313 -7.79 -7.26 -13.02
N TYR A 314 -6.70 -6.59 -12.62
CA TYR A 314 -5.53 -7.25 -12.07
C TYR A 314 -5.52 -7.25 -10.55
N THR A 315 -5.27 -8.40 -9.93
CA THR A 315 -5.10 -8.57 -8.47
C THR A 315 -3.78 -9.28 -8.14
N GLY A 316 -3.52 -9.61 -6.88
CA GLY A 316 -2.32 -10.35 -6.47
C GLY A 316 -1.09 -9.51 -6.07
N LEU A 317 -1.15 -8.18 -6.23
CA LEU A 317 -0.16 -7.26 -5.67
C LEU A 317 -0.56 -6.85 -4.26
N ALA A 318 0.40 -6.81 -3.34
CA ALA A 318 0.18 -6.28 -2.00
C ALA A 318 0.07 -4.76 -2.04
N GLN A 319 -0.69 -4.18 -1.12
CA GLN A 319 -0.90 -2.73 -1.03
C GLN A 319 0.37 -1.97 -0.59
N SER A 320 1.25 -2.62 0.17
CA SER A 320 2.56 -2.10 0.53
C SER A 320 3.59 -3.22 0.74
N TYR A 321 4.86 -2.91 0.46
CA TYR A 321 6.01 -3.78 0.65
C TYR A 321 7.03 -3.09 1.54
N THR A 322 7.56 -3.80 2.52
CA THR A 322 8.59 -3.28 3.43
C THR A 322 9.96 -3.81 3.02
N ILE A 323 10.92 -2.91 2.85
CA ILE A 323 12.30 -3.23 2.45
C ILE A 323 13.25 -2.59 3.48
N ALA A 324 14.20 -3.35 4.02
CA ALA A 324 15.27 -2.76 4.84
C ALA A 324 16.46 -2.32 3.97
N VAL A 325 16.85 -1.05 4.03
CA VAL A 325 18.07 -0.55 3.40
C VAL A 325 19.19 -0.52 4.44
N GLU A 326 20.23 -1.32 4.21
CA GLU A 326 21.30 -1.59 5.17
C GLU A 326 22.68 -1.20 4.62
N ARG A 327 23.67 -1.18 5.52
CA ARG A 327 25.08 -0.94 5.15
C ARG A 327 25.65 -2.18 4.45
N ALA A 328 26.66 -1.99 3.60
CA ALA A 328 27.28 -3.08 2.84
C ALA A 328 27.77 -4.25 3.71
N PHE A 329 28.34 -3.98 4.89
CA PHE A 329 28.77 -5.05 5.80
C PHE A 329 27.59 -5.87 6.36
N MET A 330 26.35 -5.37 6.31
CA MET A 330 25.17 -6.10 6.78
C MET A 330 24.60 -7.08 5.74
N ARG A 331 25.19 -7.12 4.53
CA ARG A 331 24.73 -7.94 3.41
C ARG A 331 24.85 -9.43 3.70
N ASN A 332 26.04 -9.86 4.13
CA ASN A 332 26.32 -11.25 4.45
C ASN A 332 26.56 -11.34 5.96
N THR A 333 25.52 -11.70 6.69
CA THR A 333 25.56 -11.75 8.15
C THR A 333 24.91 -13.00 8.68
N PHE A 334 25.48 -13.56 9.74
CA PHE A 334 24.90 -14.69 10.47
C PHE A 334 24.77 -14.35 11.95
N GLN A 335 23.88 -15.08 12.62
CA GLN A 335 23.63 -14.93 14.05
C GLN A 335 24.21 -16.12 14.80
N VAL A 336 24.83 -15.83 15.94
CA VAL A 336 25.25 -16.83 16.92
C VAL A 336 24.58 -16.51 18.23
N ALA A 337 23.83 -17.47 18.75
CA ALA A 337 23.18 -17.36 20.05
C ALA A 337 23.71 -18.43 21.01
N PHE A 338 23.86 -18.07 22.28
CA PHE A 338 24.24 -18.98 23.35
C PHE A 338 23.76 -18.47 24.71
N LEU A 339 23.74 -19.33 25.72
CA LEU A 339 23.53 -18.94 27.11
C LEU A 339 24.87 -18.57 27.73
N ASP A 340 24.96 -17.42 28.39
CA ASP A 340 26.15 -17.07 29.16
C ASP A 340 26.24 -17.86 30.48
N HIS A 341 27.29 -17.62 31.25
CA HIS A 341 27.55 -18.31 32.52
C HIS A 341 26.47 -18.07 33.59
N ASN A 342 25.62 -17.05 33.43
CA ASN A 342 24.48 -16.76 34.30
C ASN A 342 23.16 -17.31 33.72
N GLY A 343 23.23 -18.10 32.64
CA GLY A 343 22.05 -18.62 31.95
C GLY A 343 21.32 -17.57 31.11
N ALA A 344 21.88 -16.38 30.88
CA ALA A 344 21.25 -15.35 30.08
C ALA A 344 21.52 -15.58 28.58
N LYS A 345 20.46 -15.51 27.76
CA LYS A 345 20.59 -15.65 26.30
C LYS A 345 21.32 -14.46 25.71
N ARG A 346 22.47 -14.71 25.09
CA ARG A 346 23.23 -13.75 24.29
C ARG A 346 23.04 -14.05 22.82
N LYS A 347 22.92 -13.01 22.01
CA LYS A 347 22.76 -13.07 20.56
C LYS A 347 23.73 -12.07 19.92
N TYR A 348 24.65 -12.58 19.11
CA TYR A 348 25.63 -11.79 18.38
C TYR A 348 25.37 -11.90 16.88
N MET A 349 25.65 -10.82 16.15
CA MET A 349 25.56 -10.79 14.69
C MET A 349 26.96 -10.55 14.14
N PHE A 350 27.38 -11.41 13.23
CA PHE A 350 28.66 -11.32 12.56
C PHE A 350 28.45 -10.98 11.09
N SER A 351 29.42 -10.28 10.52
CA SER A 351 29.48 -9.92 9.10
C SER A 351 30.65 -10.64 8.45
N VAL A 352 30.46 -11.14 7.24
CA VAL A 352 31.51 -11.75 6.42
C VAL A 352 31.52 -11.11 5.02
N THR A 353 32.64 -11.25 4.32
CA THR A 353 32.80 -10.73 2.95
C THR A 353 31.98 -11.52 1.94
N ASP A 354 31.92 -12.84 2.13
CA ASP A 354 31.32 -13.78 1.20
C ASP A 354 29.92 -14.24 1.67
N PRO A 355 29.04 -14.70 0.77
CA PRO A 355 27.76 -15.28 1.15
C PRO A 355 27.95 -16.43 2.15
N VAL A 356 27.15 -16.42 3.22
CA VAL A 356 27.16 -17.45 4.29
C VAL A 356 26.40 -18.69 3.86
#